data_AF-A0A5C8VEJ0-F1
#
_entry.id   AF-A0A5C8VEJ0-F1
#
_cell.length_a   1.000
_cell.length_b   1.000
_cell.length_c   1.000
_cell.angle_alpha   90.00
_cell.angle_beta   90.00
_cell.angle_gamma   90.00
#
_symmetry.space_group_name_H-M   'P 1'
#
loop_
_entity.id
_entity.type
_entity.pdbx_description
1 polymer ?
#
loop_
_entity_poly.entity_id
_entity_poly.type
_entity_poly.pdbx_seq_one_letter_code
_entity_poly.pdbx_strand_id
1 'polypeptide(L)' 'MPSEIRAPLRGLQLEALRACALYPQGMRHGAHPSVMPVLQELGLVEERPVRGPSGRKLWFLTPAGRELLIETGMSEPRKS' A
#
# COMPACT_ATOMS: atom_id res chain seq x y z
N MET A 1 -20.23 -11.71 10.73
CA MET A 1 -19.89 -10.41 10.11
C MET A 1 -19.43 -10.73 8.69
N PRO A 2 -20.03 -10.15 7.63
CA PRO A 2 -19.66 -10.53 6.27
C PRO A 2 -18.20 -10.11 6.07
N SER A 3 -17.32 -11.08 5.79
CA SER A 3 -16.04 -10.81 5.18
C SER A 3 -16.36 -10.22 3.82
N GLU A 4 -16.45 -8.88 3.75
CA GLU A 4 -16.38 -8.16 2.48
C GLU A 4 -15.22 -8.80 1.74
N ILE A 5 -15.54 -9.48 0.65
CA ILE A 5 -14.57 -10.08 -0.24
C ILE A 5 -13.85 -8.88 -0.85
N ARG A 6 -12.84 -8.36 -0.14
CA ARG A 6 -11.88 -7.41 -0.69
C ARG A 6 -11.39 -8.12 -1.94
N ALA A 7 -11.80 -7.63 -3.11
CA ALA A 7 -11.33 -8.20 -4.36
C ALA A 7 -9.80 -8.30 -4.24
N PRO A 8 -9.20 -9.47 -4.52
CA PRO A 8 -7.78 -9.65 -4.30
C PRO A 8 -7.03 -8.55 -5.03
N LEU A 9 -6.12 -7.85 -4.34
CA LEU A 9 -5.28 -6.86 -4.99
C LEU A 9 -4.53 -7.55 -6.14
N ARG A 10 -4.72 -7.07 -7.36
CA ARG A 10 -4.13 -7.67 -8.56
C ARG A 10 -3.25 -6.65 -9.28
N GLY A 11 -2.16 -7.14 -9.86
CA GLY A 11 -1.25 -6.36 -10.70
C GLY A 11 -0.66 -5.15 -9.97
N LEU A 12 -0.84 -3.97 -10.57
CA LEU A 12 -0.22 -2.70 -10.15
C LEU A 12 -0.53 -2.30 -8.70
N GLN A 13 -1.67 -2.73 -8.13
CA GLN A 13 -2.03 -2.44 -6.74
C GLN A 13 -1.13 -3.18 -5.75
N LEU A 14 -0.87 -4.46 -6.01
CA LEU A 14 0.01 -5.26 -5.17
C LEU A 14 1.47 -4.79 -5.31
N GLU A 15 1.90 -4.42 -6.53
CA GLU A 15 3.21 -3.84 -6.76
C GLU A 15 3.40 -2.50 -6.03
N ALA A 16 2.42 -1.59 -6.09
CA ALA A 16 2.48 -0.32 -5.38
C ALA A 16 2.51 -0.52 -3.85
N LEU A 17 1.73 -1.48 -3.34
CA LEU A 17 1.73 -1.81 -1.91
C LEU A 17 3.08 -2.42 -1.47
N ARG A 18 3.65 -3.32 -2.28
CA ARG A 18 5.01 -3.86 -2.07
C ARG A 18 6.06 -2.75 -2.12
N ALA A 19 5.95 -1.81 -3.05
CA ALA A 19 6.83 -0.65 -3.11
C ALA A 19 6.75 0.18 -1.83
N CYS A 20 5.55 0.43 -1.29
CA CYS A 20 5.40 1.14 -0.01
C CYS A 20 6.12 0.43 1.14
N ALA A 21 6.15 -0.90 1.16
CA ALA A 21 6.87 -1.68 2.17
C ALA A 21 8.40 -1.51 2.10
N LEU A 22 8.95 -1.20 0.91
CA LEU A 22 10.38 -0.94 0.73
C LEU A 22 10.81 0.47 1.19
N TYR A 23 9.85 1.39 1.36
CA TYR A 23 10.11 2.78 1.74
C TYR A 23 9.41 3.14 3.06
N PRO A 24 9.88 2.66 4.23
CA PRO A 24 9.28 2.97 5.52
C PRO A 24 9.28 4.47 5.87
N GLN A 25 10.19 5.24 5.28
CA GLN A 25 10.25 6.71 5.38
C GLN A 25 9.13 7.44 4.61
N GLY A 26 8.30 6.71 3.88
CA GLY A 26 7.23 7.23 3.05
C GLY A 26 7.62 7.31 1.58
N MET A 27 6.68 6.90 0.72
CA MET A 27 6.80 6.97 -0.73
C MET A 27 6.32 8.32 -1.25
N ARG A 28 6.92 8.82 -2.33
CA ARG A 28 6.53 10.10 -2.94
C ARG A 28 5.06 10.09 -3.37
N HIS A 29 4.35 11.19 -3.14
CA HIS A 29 2.92 11.30 -3.50
C HIS A 29 2.64 11.00 -4.99
N GLY A 30 3.56 11.39 -5.89
CA GLY A 30 3.42 11.14 -7.33
C GLY A 30 3.75 9.71 -7.80
N ALA A 31 4.13 8.79 -6.91
CA ALA A 31 4.38 7.41 -7.28
C ALA A 31 3.05 6.63 -7.35
N HIS A 32 2.88 5.81 -8.39
CA HIS A 32 1.66 5.03 -8.65
C HIS A 32 0.36 5.85 -8.54
N PRO A 33 0.24 7.01 -9.22
CA PRO A 33 -0.79 8.01 -8.95
C PRO A 33 -2.22 7.51 -9.18
N SER A 34 -2.42 6.53 -10.06
CA SER A 34 -3.72 5.92 -10.32
C SER A 34 -4.17 4.89 -9.28
N VAL A 35 -3.23 4.41 -8.46
CA VAL A 35 -3.42 3.25 -7.57
C VAL A 35 -3.44 3.67 -6.11
N MET A 36 -2.61 4.64 -5.72
CA MET A 36 -2.49 5.07 -4.33
C MET A 36 -3.81 5.56 -3.70
N PRO A 37 -4.68 6.32 -4.40
CA PRO A 37 -5.99 6.70 -3.85
C PRO A 37 -6.85 5.49 -3.50
N VAL A 38 -6.86 4.46 -4.35
CA VAL A 38 -7.62 3.22 -4.09
C VAL A 38 -7.05 2.47 -2.88
N LEU A 39 -5.72 2.38 -2.77
CA LEU A 39 -5.09 1.75 -1.60
C LEU A 39 -5.37 2.52 -0.31
N GLN A 40 -5.53 3.85 -0.38
CA GLN A 40 -5.92 4.69 0.74
C GLN A 40 -7.37 4.45 1.14
N GLU A 41 -8.30 4.39 0.19
CA GLU A 41 -9.71 4.05 0.43
C GLU A 41 -9.85 2.67 1.09
N LEU A 42 -9.00 1.71 0.73
CA LEU A 42 -8.95 0.38 1.34
C LEU A 42 -8.25 0.36 2.72
N GLY A 43 -7.70 1.49 3.18
CA GLY A 43 -7.00 1.65 4.45
C GLY A 43 -5.63 0.97 4.51
N LEU A 44 -5.04 0.66 3.36
CA LEU A 44 -3.76 -0.07 3.25
C LEU A 44 -2.55 0.86 3.22
N VAL A 45 -2.77 2.10 2.77
CA VAL A 45 -1.81 3.19 2.85
C VAL A 45 -2.49 4.43 3.39
N GLU A 46 -1.72 5.38 3.87
CA GLU A 46 -2.21 6.68 4.31
C GLU A 46 -1.34 7.81 3.73
N GLU A 47 -1.98 8.92 3.43
CA GLU A 47 -1.30 10.16 3.06
C GLU A 47 -0.94 10.93 4.34
N ARG A 48 0.34 11.24 4.54
CA ARG A 48 0.77 12.10 5.65
C ARG A 48 1.64 13.27 5.18
N PRO A 49 1.42 14.48 5.71
CA PRO A 49 2.33 15.60 5.49
C PRO A 49 3.64 15.36 6.24
N VAL A 50 4.76 15.62 5.58
CA VAL A 50 6.08 15.58 6.21
C VAL A 50 6.50 16.99 6.60
N ARG A 51 7.07 17.12 7.80
CA ARG A 51 7.61 18.41 8.28
C ARG A 51 8.78 18.82 7.38
N GLY A 52 8.62 19.95 6.71
CA GLY A 52 9.64 20.54 5.85
C GLY A 52 9.10 21.79 5.14
N PRO A 53 9.99 22.65 4.60
CA PRO A 53 9.62 23.95 4.02
C PRO A 53 8.65 23.84 2.84
N SER A 54 8.61 22.68 2.18
CA SER A 54 7.75 22.42 1.02
C SER A 54 6.42 21.70 1.34
N GLY A 55 6.11 21.40 2.60
CA GLY A 55 4.83 20.81 3.01
C GLY A 55 4.44 19.53 2.25
N ARG A 56 5.43 18.75 1.81
CA ARG A 56 5.20 17.62 0.90
C ARG A 56 4.43 16.52 1.61
N LYS A 57 3.50 15.93 0.88
CA LYS A 57 2.79 14.74 1.31
C LYS A 57 3.50 13.49 0.81
N LEU A 58 3.55 12.46 1.65
CA LEU A 58 4.06 11.15 1.30
C LEU A 58 3.03 10.08 1.64
N TRP A 59 3.14 8.95 0.96
CA TRP A 59 2.36 7.76 1.22
C TRP A 59 3.08 6.86 2.21
N PHE A 60 2.37 6.37 3.22
CA PHE A 60 2.92 5.46 4.22
C PHE A 60 2.11 4.18 4.24
N LEU A 61 2.80 3.05 4.40
CA LEU A 61 2.15 1.75 4.61
C LEU A 61 1.49 1.73 6.00
N THR A 62 0.22 1.31 6.06
CA THR A 62 -0.48 1.11 7.34
C THR A 62 -0.23 -0.30 7.89
N PRO A 63 -0.53 -0.56 9.18
CA PRO A 63 -0.51 -1.93 9.72
C PRO A 63 -1.38 -2.90 8.89
N ALA A 64 -2.58 -2.49 8.48
CA ALA A 64 -3.47 -3.30 7.65
C ALA A 64 -2.87 -3.60 6.26
N GLY A 65 -2.19 -2.63 5.64
CA GLY A 65 -1.44 -2.85 4.41
C GLY A 65 -0.32 -3.87 4.57
N ARG A 66 0.35 -3.85 5.72
CA ARG A 66 1.42 -4.80 6.04
C ARG A 66 0.88 -6.22 6.28
N GLU A 67 -0.22 -6.35 7.01
CA GLU A 67 -0.91 -7.64 7.23
C GLU A 67 -1.33 -8.26 5.91
N LEU A 68 -1.94 -7.47 5.02
CA LEU A 68 -2.35 -7.94 3.70
C LEU A 68 -1.15 -8.44 2.86
N LEU A 69 -0.01 -7.76 2.93
CA LEU A 69 1.22 -8.21 2.25
C LEU A 69 1.73 -9.54 2.83
N ILE A 70 1.61 -9.76 4.13
CA ILE A 70 1.98 -11.03 4.78
C ILE A 70 1.05 -12.15 4.31
N GLU A 71 -0.27 -11.94 4.33
CA GLU A 71 -1.27 -12.91 3.88
C GLU A 71 -1.11 -13.26 2.39
N THR A 72 -0.84 -12.24 1.57
CA THR A 72 -0.65 -12.40 0.12
C THR A 72 0.71 -13.04 -0.20
N GLY A 73 1.77 -12.72 0.54
CA GLY A 73 3.11 -13.31 0.40
C GLY A 73 3.20 -14.75 0.90
N MET A 74 2.37 -15.14 1.86
CA MET A 74 2.16 -16.55 2.26
C MET A 74 1.35 -17.35 1.23
N SER A 75 0.71 -16.67 0.27
CA SER A 75 -0.14 -17.26 -0.76
C SER A 75 0.51 -17.30 -2.16
N GLU A 76 1.76 -16.87 -2.33
CA GLU A 76 2.51 -17.18 -3.55
C GLU A 76 2.96 -18.65 -3.47
N PRO A 77 2.42 -19.58 -4.29
CA PRO A 77 3.06 -20.86 -4.44
C PRO A 77 4.45 -20.57 -4.99
N ARG A 78 5.49 -20.89 -4.21
CA ARG A 78 6.83 -21.07 -4.73
C ARG A 78 6.71 -22.05 -5.88
N LYS A 79 6.70 -21.56 -7.12
CA LYS A 79 6.91 -22.43 -8.27
C LYS A 79 8.36 -22.92 -8.14
N SER A 80 8.42 -24.23 -7.92
CA SER A 80 9.60 -25.08 -7.91
C SER A 80 10.47 -24.91 -9.14
#